data_AF-A0A7X9AMP9-F1
#
_entry.id   AF-A0A7X9AMP9-F1
#
_cell.length_a   1.000
_cell.length_b   1.000
_cell.length_c   1.000
_cell.angle_alpha   90.00
_cell.angle_beta   90.00
_cell.angle_gamma   90.00
#
_symmetry.space_group_name_H-M   'P 1'
#
loop_
_entity.id
_entity.type
_entity.pdbx_description
1 polymer ?
#
loop_
_entity_poly.entity_id
_entity_poly.type
_entity_poly.pdbx_seq_one_letter_code
_entity_poly.pdbx_strand_id
1 'polypeptide(L)'
;MNNKGFTLMEMLIVVAIIAVLIAIAIPVFGNQLEKAREAVDAANLRSAYAEVVAEVMLDGSSAGRTVIQKQTKANWATTFVFPDNFTVENPDGTTGKWDLSWNAETEKVVTEYTTPWPAG
;
A
#
# COMPACT_ATOMS: atom_id res chain seq x y z
N MET A 1 29.12 42.66 -27.98
CA MET A 1 28.76 41.46 -27.19
C MET A 1 27.46 41.78 -26.48
N ASN A 2 26.30 41.34 -27.01
CA ASN A 2 24.99 41.64 -26.46
C ASN A 2 24.62 40.61 -25.39
N ASN A 3 24.96 40.91 -24.14
CA ASN A 3 24.46 40.16 -22.99
C ASN A 3 23.03 40.62 -22.70
N LYS A 4 22.04 39.99 -23.35
CA LYS A 4 20.65 40.09 -22.91
C LYS A 4 20.53 39.28 -21.62
N GLY A 5 20.64 39.96 -20.48
CA GLY A 5 20.40 39.37 -19.17
C GLY A 5 18.91 39.08 -18.97
N PHE A 6 18.61 37.94 -18.36
CA PHE A 6 17.27 37.53 -17.97
C PHE A 6 16.61 38.60 -17.08
N THR A 7 15.37 38.99 -17.36
CA THR A 7 14.70 40.01 -16.53
C THR A 7 14.17 39.38 -15.24
N LEU A 8 14.20 40.14 -14.14
CA LEU A 8 13.63 39.68 -12.86
C LEU A 8 12.12 39.40 -12.97
N MET A 9 11.42 40.14 -13.82
CA MET A 9 9.99 39.95 -14.07
C MET A 9 9.69 38.63 -14.79
N GLU A 10 10.54 38.22 -15.73
CA GLU A 10 10.44 36.90 -16.38
C GLU A 10 10.62 35.77 -15.37
N MET A 11 11.53 35.89 -14.40
CA MET A 11 11.64 34.87 -13.34
C MET A 11 10.43 34.87 -12.42
N LEU A 12 9.86 36.04 -12.12
CA LEU A 12 8.71 36.16 -11.21
C LEU A 12 7.47 35.44 -11.75
N ILE A 13 7.13 35.65 -13.02
CA ILE A 13 5.96 34.99 -13.61
C ILE A 13 6.14 33.48 -13.71
N VAL A 14 7.36 33.01 -14.00
CA VAL A 14 7.67 31.59 -14.09
C VAL A 14 7.48 30.91 -12.74
N VAL A 15 8.02 31.48 -11.66
CA VAL A 15 7.86 30.94 -10.31
C VAL A 15 6.39 30.98 -9.87
N ALA A 16 5.65 32.02 -10.24
CA ALA A 16 4.22 32.12 -9.95
C ALA A 16 3.41 30.97 -10.61
N ILE A 17 3.70 30.65 -11.87
CA ILE A 17 3.04 29.54 -12.57
C ILE A 17 3.44 28.19 -11.96
N ILE A 18 4.73 27.99 -11.67
CA ILE A 18 5.21 26.76 -11.02
C ILE A 18 4.55 26.56 -9.65
N ALA A 19 4.38 27.62 -8.86
CA ALA A 19 3.71 27.55 -7.57
C ALA A 19 2.25 27.04 -7.69
N VAL A 20 1.51 27.53 -8.69
CA VAL A 20 0.13 27.08 -8.95
C VAL A 20 0.10 25.60 -9.37
N LEU A 21 1.02 25.17 -10.22
CA LEU A 21 1.11 23.77 -10.65
C LEU A 21 1.44 22.84 -9.48
N ILE A 22 2.40 23.22 -8.64
CA ILE A 22 2.82 22.43 -7.46
C ILE A 22 1.68 22.30 -6.45
N ALA A 23 0.90 23.36 -6.25
CA ALA A 23 -0.24 23.36 -5.31
C ALA A 23 -1.27 22.27 -5.63
N ILE A 24 -1.49 21.95 -6.91
CA ILE A 24 -2.41 20.88 -7.35
C ILE A 24 -1.67 19.54 -7.44
N ALA A 25 -0.42 19.54 -7.91
CA ALA A 25 0.35 18.33 -8.14
C ALA A 25 0.61 17.52 -6.86
N ILE A 26 1.13 18.16 -5.80
CA ILE A 26 1.52 17.48 -4.55
C ILE A 26 0.39 16.64 -3.95
N PRO A 27 -0.83 17.17 -3.70
CA PRO A 27 -1.89 16.38 -3.08
C PRO A 27 -2.35 15.22 -3.98
N VAL A 28 -2.40 15.42 -5.29
CA VAL A 28 -2.77 14.37 -6.25
C VAL A 28 -1.74 13.25 -6.23
N PHE A 29 -0.46 13.57 -6.37
CA PHE A 29 0.61 12.57 -6.35
C PHE A 29 0.66 11.80 -5.02
N GLY A 30 0.44 12.48 -3.88
CA GLY A 30 0.38 11.83 -2.57
C GLY A 30 -0.74 10.79 -2.49
N ASN A 31 -1.93 11.10 -2.99
CA ASN A 31 -3.05 10.15 -2.99
C ASN A 31 -2.84 9.00 -3.98
N GLN A 32 -2.22 9.25 -5.14
CA GLN A 32 -1.91 8.19 -6.10
C GLN A 32 -0.82 7.24 -5.59
N LEU A 33 0.20 7.77 -4.91
CA LEU A 33 1.25 6.97 -4.29
C LEU A 33 0.67 6.04 -3.23
N GLU A 34 -0.28 6.52 -2.43
CA GLU A 34 -0.93 5.71 -1.41
C GLU A 34 -1.78 4.59 -2.03
N LYS A 35 -2.56 4.89 -3.08
CA LYS A 35 -3.28 3.86 -3.84
C LYS A 35 -2.35 2.81 -4.46
N ALA A 36 -1.18 3.22 -4.95
CA ALA A 36 -0.20 2.30 -5.51
C ALA A 36 0.37 1.37 -4.44
N ARG A 37 0.66 1.89 -3.24
CA ARG A 37 1.10 1.08 -2.09
C ARG A 37 0.04 0.08 -1.65
N GLU A 38 -1.23 0.50 -1.61
CA GLU A 38 -2.35 -0.37 -1.30
C GLU A 38 -2.52 -1.49 -2.34
N ALA A 39 -2.40 -1.17 -3.63
CA ALA A 39 -2.44 -2.16 -4.70
C ALA A 39 -1.29 -3.18 -4.57
N VAL A 40 -0.11 -2.74 -4.14
CA VAL A 40 1.04 -3.62 -3.84
C VAL A 40 0.73 -4.52 -2.64
N ASP A 41 0.16 -3.98 -1.55
CA ASP A 41 -0.25 -4.79 -0.39
C ASP A 41 -1.25 -5.88 -0.80
N ALA A 42 -2.29 -5.51 -1.58
CA ALA A 42 -3.26 -6.47 -2.08
C ALA A 42 -2.66 -7.51 -3.03
N ALA A 43 -1.67 -7.16 -3.85
CA ALA A 43 -0.95 -8.09 -4.72
C ALA A 43 -0.06 -9.06 -3.91
N ASN A 44 0.65 -8.54 -2.89
CA ASN A 44 1.47 -9.35 -1.99
C ASN A 44 0.62 -10.34 -1.20
N LEU A 45 -0.54 -9.90 -0.69
CA LEU A 45 -1.50 -10.75 0.00
C LEU A 45 -2.05 -11.87 -0.88
N ARG A 46 -2.43 -11.56 -2.13
CA ARG A 46 -2.86 -12.61 -3.10
C ARG A 46 -1.74 -13.60 -3.41
N SER A 47 -0.51 -13.11 -3.51
CA SER A 47 0.66 -13.96 -3.77
C SER A 47 0.94 -14.89 -2.59
N ALA A 48 0.93 -14.36 -1.37
CA ALA A 48 1.11 -15.13 -0.14
C ALA A 48 -0.04 -16.14 0.06
N TYR A 49 -1.28 -15.76 -0.25
CA TYR A 49 -2.43 -16.66 -0.23
C TYR A 49 -2.24 -17.85 -1.19
N ALA A 50 -1.86 -17.58 -2.44
CA ALA A 50 -1.64 -18.64 -3.43
C ALA A 50 -0.52 -19.61 -3.00
N GLU A 51 0.52 -19.08 -2.35
CA GLU A 51 1.63 -19.88 -1.81
C GLU A 51 1.18 -20.77 -0.64
N VAL A 52 0.46 -20.22 0.34
CA VAL A 52 -0.09 -20.98 1.48
C VAL A 52 -1.01 -22.10 1.01
N VAL A 53 -1.91 -21.80 0.07
CA VAL A 53 -2.82 -22.82 -0.50
C VAL A 53 -2.03 -23.90 -1.23
N ALA A 54 -1.06 -23.53 -2.07
CA ALA A 54 -0.26 -24.51 -2.80
C ALA A 54 0.51 -25.45 -1.86
N GLU A 55 1.09 -24.92 -0.78
CA GLU A 55 1.84 -25.70 0.20
C GLU A 55 0.94 -26.68 0.97
N VAL A 56 -0.23 -26.23 1.41
CA VAL A 56 -1.21 -27.10 2.09
C VAL A 56 -1.68 -28.23 1.19
N MET A 57 -1.91 -27.97 -0.11
CA MET A 57 -2.36 -28.99 -1.06
C MET A 57 -1.29 -30.04 -1.39
N LEU A 58 0.00 -29.70 -1.24
CA LEU A 58 1.11 -30.59 -1.60
C LEU A 58 1.62 -31.41 -0.41
N ASP A 59 1.84 -30.78 0.75
CA ASP A 59 2.54 -31.40 1.90
C ASP A 59 1.66 -31.50 3.16
N GLY A 60 0.46 -30.92 3.15
CA GLY A 60 -0.47 -30.95 4.30
C GLY A 60 0.03 -30.20 5.55
N SER A 61 1.19 -29.55 5.46
CA SER A 61 1.81 -28.79 6.54
C SER A 61 1.31 -27.35 6.57
N SER A 62 1.17 -26.81 7.77
CA SER A 62 0.69 -25.45 8.04
C SER A 62 1.67 -24.41 7.50
N ALA A 63 1.40 -23.91 6.31
CA ALA A 63 2.15 -22.84 5.69
C ALA A 63 1.79 -21.49 6.30
N GLY A 64 2.78 -20.83 6.91
CA GLY A 64 2.67 -19.45 7.38
C GLY A 64 3.40 -18.50 6.43
N ARG A 65 2.80 -17.35 6.08
CA ARG A 65 3.47 -16.28 5.32
C ARG A 65 3.18 -14.92 5.92
N THR A 66 4.18 -14.05 5.96
CA THR A 66 4.04 -12.69 6.47
C THR A 66 4.11 -11.69 5.32
N VAL A 67 3.13 -10.80 5.23
CA VAL A 67 3.12 -9.65 4.32
C VAL A 67 3.27 -8.38 5.13
N ILE A 68 4.33 -7.61 4.86
CA ILE A 68 4.56 -6.32 5.53
C ILE A 68 3.80 -5.23 4.78
N GLN A 69 3.04 -4.42 5.52
CA GLN A 69 2.31 -3.26 5.01
C GLN A 69 3.23 -2.25 4.33
N LYS A 70 2.83 -1.79 3.14
CA LYS A 70 3.50 -0.74 2.36
C LYS A 70 2.76 0.58 2.37
N GLN A 71 1.44 0.56 2.56
CA GLN A 71 0.68 1.79 2.76
C GLN A 71 1.11 2.49 4.07
N THR A 72 0.94 3.81 4.12
CA THR A 72 1.44 4.67 5.21
C THR A 72 0.37 5.55 5.83
N LYS A 73 -0.89 5.42 5.41
CA LYS A 73 -2.03 6.13 5.97
C LYS A 73 -2.97 5.15 6.66
N ALA A 74 -3.18 5.36 7.96
CA ALA A 74 -4.18 4.63 8.73
C ALA A 74 -5.58 4.91 8.17
N ASN A 75 -6.45 3.90 8.16
CA ASN A 75 -7.83 3.99 7.69
C ASN A 75 -8.01 4.45 6.23
N TRP A 76 -6.95 4.40 5.42
CA TRP A 76 -7.04 4.59 3.98
C TRP A 76 -7.30 3.24 3.32
N ALA A 77 -8.53 3.02 2.84
CA ALA A 77 -8.86 1.82 2.07
C ALA A 77 -9.63 2.20 0.80
N THR A 78 -9.06 1.93 -0.36
CA THR A 78 -9.85 1.71 -1.56
C THR A 78 -10.32 0.26 -1.52
N THR A 79 -11.63 0.02 -1.50
CA THR A 79 -12.16 -1.34 -1.30
C THR A 79 -11.52 -2.36 -2.25
N PHE A 80 -10.65 -3.22 -1.71
CA PHE A 80 -10.09 -4.36 -2.43
C PHE A 80 -10.91 -5.60 -2.11
N VAL A 81 -11.42 -6.25 -3.16
CA VAL A 81 -12.18 -7.49 -3.02
C VAL A 81 -11.22 -8.67 -3.12
N PHE A 82 -11.30 -9.53 -2.12
CA PHE A 82 -10.62 -10.82 -2.06
C PHE A 82 -11.62 -11.95 -2.33
N PRO A 83 -11.16 -13.15 -2.75
CA PRO A 83 -12.02 -14.32 -2.86
C PRO A 83 -12.72 -14.67 -1.53
N ASP A 84 -13.91 -15.27 -1.56
CA ASP A 84 -14.75 -15.56 -0.38
C ASP A 84 -14.09 -16.47 0.68
N ASN A 85 -13.01 -17.17 0.32
CA ASN A 85 -12.22 -18.03 1.19
C ASN A 85 -10.91 -17.36 1.67
N PHE A 86 -10.77 -16.06 1.48
CA PHE A 86 -9.64 -15.25 1.94
C PHE A 86 -10.16 -13.96 2.59
N THR A 87 -10.17 -13.94 3.92
CA THR A 87 -10.57 -12.78 4.70
C THR A 87 -9.32 -12.02 5.13
N VAL A 88 -9.19 -10.78 4.66
CA VAL A 88 -8.10 -9.87 5.05
C VAL A 88 -8.66 -8.76 5.92
N GLU A 89 -8.06 -8.56 7.09
CA GLU A 89 -8.40 -7.43 7.95
C GLU A 89 -7.87 -6.12 7.35
N ASN A 90 -8.70 -5.08 7.39
CA ASN A 90 -8.26 -3.73 7.04
C ASN A 90 -7.15 -3.30 8.00
N PRO A 91 -6.07 -2.70 7.48
CA PRO A 91 -5.00 -2.22 8.34
C PRO A 91 -5.48 -1.02 9.17
N ASP A 92 -5.34 -1.12 10.49
CA ASP A 92 -5.75 -0.07 11.43
C ASP A 92 -4.66 1.00 11.68
N GLY A 93 -3.46 0.80 11.11
CA GLY A 93 -2.27 1.63 11.35
C GLY A 93 -1.52 2.05 10.08
N THR A 94 -0.49 2.87 10.26
CA THR A 94 0.44 3.32 9.20
C THR A 94 1.62 2.38 8.96
N THR A 95 1.81 1.43 9.87
CA THR A 95 2.79 0.35 9.80
C THR A 95 2.20 -0.90 10.44
N GLY A 96 2.38 -2.05 9.80
CA GLY A 96 1.81 -3.32 10.24
C GLY A 96 2.24 -4.49 9.37
N LYS A 97 1.74 -5.66 9.72
CA LYS A 97 1.95 -6.89 8.97
C LYS A 97 0.68 -7.73 9.00
N TRP A 98 0.45 -8.49 7.94
CA TRP A 98 -0.51 -9.58 7.91
C TRP A 98 0.24 -10.89 7.99
N ASP A 99 -0.09 -11.71 8.98
CA ASP A 99 0.36 -13.08 9.08
C ASP A 99 -0.75 -13.99 8.53
N LEU A 100 -0.47 -14.66 7.41
CA LEU A 100 -1.37 -15.59 6.75
C LEU A 100 -1.10 -17.00 7.28
N SER A 101 -2.16 -17.71 7.66
CA SER A 101 -2.09 -19.09 8.13
C SER A 101 -3.26 -19.91 7.60
N TRP A 102 -3.03 -21.22 7.42
CA TRP A 102 -4.09 -22.16 7.09
C TRP A 102 -4.90 -22.53 8.33
N ASN A 103 -6.22 -22.33 8.27
CA ASN A 103 -7.14 -22.82 9.28
C ASN A 103 -7.74 -24.16 8.82
N ALA A 104 -7.33 -25.25 9.46
CA ALA A 104 -7.75 -26.61 9.11
C ALA A 104 -9.23 -26.91 9.46
N GLU A 105 -9.84 -26.18 10.38
CA GLU A 105 -11.24 -26.39 10.78
C GLU A 105 -12.22 -25.78 9.78
N THR A 106 -11.82 -24.66 9.16
CA THR A 106 -12.65 -23.93 8.19
C THR A 106 -12.22 -24.12 6.74
N GLU A 107 -11.12 -24.85 6.51
CA GLU A 107 -10.48 -25.05 5.19
C GLU A 107 -10.23 -23.71 4.44
N LYS A 108 -9.85 -22.67 5.20
CA LYS A 108 -9.65 -21.31 4.69
C LYS A 108 -8.30 -20.75 5.13
N VAL A 109 -7.78 -19.81 4.34
CA VAL A 109 -6.64 -19.00 4.75
C VAL A 109 -7.17 -17.82 5.55
N VAL A 110 -6.70 -17.70 6.79
CA VAL A 110 -7.00 -16.59 7.69
C VAL A 110 -5.80 -15.64 7.75
N THR A 111 -6.07 -14.35 7.94
CA THR A 111 -5.01 -13.36 8.17
C THR A 111 -5.19 -12.73 9.54
N GLU A 112 -4.10 -12.56 10.27
CA GLU A 112 -4.05 -11.74 11.47
C GLU A 112 -3.25 -10.47 11.18
N TYR A 113 -3.85 -9.30 11.40
CA TYR A 113 -3.14 -8.04 11.25
C TYR A 113 -2.51 -7.61 12.59
N THR A 114 -1.24 -7.24 12.59
CA THR A 114 -0.53 -6.75 13.78
C THR A 114 0.24 -5.48 13.48
N THR A 115 0.10 -4.47 14.33
CA THR A 115 0.91 -3.25 14.29
C THR A 115 2.16 -3.37 15.18
N PRO A 116 3.31 -2.78 14.82
CA PRO A 116 4.45 -2.69 15.72
C PRO A 116 4.12 -1.80 16.92
N TRP A 117 4.47 -2.26 18.11
CA TRP A 117 4.36 -1.46 19.33
C TRP A 117 5.29 -0.24 19.29
N PRO A 118 4.88 0.98 19.73
CA PRO A 118 3.53 1.42 20.09
C PRO A 118 2.83 2.10 18.89
N ALA A 119 1.55 1.79 18.71
CA ALA A 119 0.66 2.51 17.79
C ALA A 119 0.61 3.99 18.17
N GLY A 120 1.11 4.86 17.30
CA GLY A 120 1.05 6.32 17.44
C GLY A 120 -0.28 6.88 16.96
#